data_AF-A0A4Q5QD89-F1
#
_entry.id   AF-A0A4Q5QD89-F1
#
_cell.length_a   1.000
_cell.length_b   1.000
_cell.length_c   1.000
_cell.angle_alpha   90.00
_cell.angle_beta   90.00
_cell.angle_gamma   90.00
#
_symmetry.space_group_name_H-M   'P 1'
#
loop_
_entity.id
_entity.type
_entity.pdbx_description
1 polymer ?
#
loop_
_entity_poly.entity_id
_entity_poly.type
_entity_poly.pdbx_seq_one_letter_code
_entity_poly.pdbx_strand_id
1 'polypeptide(L)' 'MAEFRLPKNSVVKKGATHPATTQGRLKKFKVYRYDPDSGENPRYDNFEVNLDECGPM' A
#
# COMPACT_ATOMS: atom_id res chain seq x y z
N MET A 1 -33.88 -0.89 5.20
CA MET A 1 -32.48 -0.90 5.69
C MET A 1 -31.61 -0.58 4.48
N ALA A 2 -30.94 0.57 4.44
CA ALA A 2 -30.13 0.96 3.29
C ALA A 2 -28.72 0.40 3.46
N GLU A 3 -28.23 -0.36 2.46
CA GLU A 3 -26.86 -0.84 2.46
C GLU A 3 -25.92 0.28 2.01
N PHE A 4 -25.20 0.88 2.96
CA PHE A 4 -24.13 1.84 2.67
C PHE A 4 -22.93 1.09 2.10
N ARG A 5 -22.91 0.91 0.77
CA ARG A 5 -21.73 0.41 0.05
C ARG A 5 -20.91 1.59 -0.46
N LEU A 6 -19.60 1.44 -0.39
CA LEU A 6 -18.70 2.37 -1.05
C LEU A 6 -19.00 2.39 -2.56
N PRO A 7 -18.91 3.56 -3.22
CA PRO A 7 -18.96 3.64 -4.68
C PRO A 7 -17.95 2.70 -5.31
N LYS A 8 -18.26 2.15 -6.50
CA LYS A 8 -17.41 1.16 -7.18
C LYS A 8 -15.94 1.58 -7.28
N ASN A 9 -15.67 2.88 -7.43
CA ASN A 9 -14.32 3.44 -7.59
C ASN A 9 -13.63 3.83 -6.27
N SER A 10 -14.31 3.70 -5.14
CA SER A 10 -13.79 4.05 -3.80
C SER A 10 -13.50 2.83 -2.94
N VAL A 11 -13.69 1.62 -3.47
CA VAL A 11 -13.35 0.38 -2.78
C VAL A 11 -11.84 0.16 -2.87
N VAL A 12 -11.16 0.13 -1.71
CA VAL A 12 -9.72 -0.08 -1.66
C VAL A 12 -9.36 -1.50 -2.07
N LYS A 13 -8.47 -1.65 -3.04
CA LYS A 13 -8.01 -2.93 -3.58
C LYS A 13 -6.64 -3.33 -3.00
N LYS A 14 -6.30 -4.61 -3.16
CA LYS A 14 -4.95 -5.09 -2.87
C LYS A 14 -3.99 -4.55 -3.94
N GLY A 15 -2.94 -3.89 -3.51
CA GLY A 15 -1.94 -3.30 -4.39
C GLY A 15 -0.72 -4.20 -4.62
N ALA A 16 0.34 -3.59 -5.12
CA ALA A 16 1.61 -4.25 -5.42
C ALA A 16 2.37 -4.58 -4.13
N THR A 17 3.21 -5.62 -4.18
CA THR A 17 4.17 -5.93 -3.11
C THR A 17 5.57 -5.74 -3.64
N HIS A 18 6.32 -4.87 -2.98
CA HIS A 18 7.69 -4.52 -3.30
C HIS A 18 8.59 -5.18 -2.24
N PRO A 19 9.21 -6.33 -2.55
CA PRO A 19 10.10 -7.01 -1.63
C PRO A 19 11.40 -6.23 -1.44
N ALA A 20 12.01 -6.34 -0.27
CA ALA A 20 13.32 -5.76 -0.02
C ALA A 20 14.38 -6.56 -0.79
N THR A 21 15.30 -5.85 -1.44
CA THR A 21 16.42 -6.50 -2.15
C THR A 21 17.54 -6.93 -1.20
N THR A 22 17.56 -6.37 0.01
CA THR A 22 18.61 -6.56 1.01
C THR A 22 18.12 -7.44 2.15
N GLN A 23 19.04 -8.13 2.81
CA GLN A 23 18.74 -8.90 4.03
C GLN A 23 19.06 -8.06 5.28
N GLY A 24 18.31 -8.28 6.36
CA GLY A 24 18.46 -7.52 7.60
C GLY A 24 17.14 -7.42 8.36
N ARG A 25 17.00 -6.37 9.18
CA ARG A 25 15.75 -6.08 9.89
C ARG A 25 14.70 -5.52 8.92
N LEU A 26 13.99 -6.44 8.24
CA LEU A 26 12.93 -6.09 7.30
C LEU A 26 11.64 -5.70 8.02
N LYS A 27 11.07 -4.55 7.66
CA LYS A 27 9.75 -4.10 8.11
C LYS A 27 8.83 -3.85 6.92
N LYS A 28 7.61 -4.38 7.01
CA LYS A 28 6.57 -4.21 5.99
C LYS A 28 5.76 -2.96 6.27
N PHE A 29 5.74 -2.05 5.31
CA PHE A 29 4.94 -0.83 5.34
C PHE A 29 3.77 -0.98 4.38
N LYS A 30 2.56 -0.80 4.90
CA LYS A 30 1.33 -0.70 4.10
C LYS A 30 1.14 0.76 3.72
N VAL A 31 1.24 1.08 2.44
CA VAL A 31 1.10 2.44 1.92
C VAL A 31 -0.19 2.52 1.13
N TYR A 32 -1.09 3.41 1.55
CA TYR A 32 -2.27 3.74 0.78
C TYR A 32 -1.87 4.59 -0.43
N ARG A 33 -2.25 4.15 -1.62
CA ARG A 33 -2.00 4.87 -2.87
C ARG A 33 -3.29 5.07 -3.63
N TYR A 34 -3.47 6.30 -4.06
CA TYR A 34 -4.57 6.70 -4.91
C TYR A 34 -4.01 7.64 -5.97
N ASP A 35 -4.34 7.34 -7.22
CA ASP A 35 -3.98 8.15 -8.38
C ASP A 35 -5.30 8.66 -8.97
N PRO A 36 -5.58 9.98 -8.89
CA PRO A 36 -6.83 10.54 -9.39
C PRO A 36 -6.93 10.55 -10.92
N ASP A 37 -5.80 10.51 -11.63
CA ASP A 37 -5.73 10.63 -13.09
C ASP A 37 -5.86 9.27 -13.79
N SER A 38 -5.44 8.18 -13.13
CA SER A 38 -5.49 6.83 -13.69
C SER A 38 -6.90 6.24 -13.79
N GLY A 39 -7.88 6.82 -13.08
CA GLY A 39 -9.23 6.28 -12.95
C GLY A 39 -9.30 4.94 -12.18
N GLU A 40 -8.19 4.51 -11.58
CA GLU A 40 -8.13 3.29 -10.79
C GLU A 40 -8.70 3.49 -9.38
N ASN A 41 -9.16 2.38 -8.79
CA ASN A 41 -9.50 2.37 -7.37
C ASN A 41 -8.24 2.60 -6.52
N PRO A 42 -8.40 3.20 -5.33
CA PRO A 42 -7.32 3.24 -4.35
C PRO A 42 -6.84 1.83 -3.99
N ARG A 43 -5.57 1.71 -3.63
CA ARG A 43 -4.94 0.44 -3.28
C ARG A 43 -4.00 0.53 -2.09
N TYR A 44 -3.79 -0.59 -1.42
CA TYR A 44 -2.72 -0.76 -0.43
C TYR A 44 -1.53 -1.50 -1.05
N ASP A 45 -0.45 -0.77 -1.30
CA ASP A 45 0.83 -1.35 -1.70
C ASP A 45 1.63 -1.72 -0.44
N ASN A 46 2.37 -2.84 -0.50
CA ASN A 46 3.27 -3.27 0.57
C ASN A 46 4.71 -3.01 0.16
N PHE A 47 5.47 -2.32 1.01
CA PHE A 47 6.90 -2.09 0.82
C PHE A 47 7.67 -2.75 1.95
N GLU A 48 8.61 -3.61 1.61
CA GLU A 48 9.58 -4.14 2.55
C GLU A 48 10.80 -3.23 2.56
N VAL A 49 11.10 -2.66 3.74
CA VAL A 49 12.25 -1.77 3.94
C VAL A 49 13.17 -2.39 4.97
N ASN A 50 14.47 -2.41 4.66
CA ASN A 50 15.50 -2.79 5.60
C ASN A 50 15.80 -1.63 6.56
N LEU A 51 15.51 -1.83 7.85
CA LEU A 51 15.72 -0.82 8.88
C LEU A 51 17.20 -0.58 9.18
N ASP A 52 18.10 -1.49 8.78
CA ASP A 52 19.54 -1.32 8.98
C ASP A 52 20.15 -0.33 7.97
N GLU A 53 19.48 -0.11 6.83
CA GLU A 53 19.87 0.84 5.79
C GLU A 53 19.00 2.11 5.80
N CYS A 54 18.07 2.20 6.75
CA CYS A 54 17.20 3.36 6.93
C CYS A 54 17.71 4.21 8.10
N GLY A 55 17.57 5.55 7.99
CA GLY A 55 17.86 6.45 9.10
C GLY A 55 16.99 6.13 10.34
N PRO A 56 17.21 6.83 11.46
CA PRO A 56 16.43 6.59 12.68
C PRO A 56 14.92 6.70 12.37
N MET A 57 14.22 5.57 12.50
CA MET A 57 12.77 5.42 12.34
C MET A 57 12.06 5.38 13.68
#